data_AF-A0A066WZX3-F1
#
_entry.id   AF-A0A066WZX3-F1
#
_cell.length_a   1.000
_cell.length_b   1.000
_cell.length_c   1.000
_cell.angle_alpha   90.00
_cell.angle_beta   90.00
_cell.angle_gamma   90.00
#
_symmetry.space_group_name_H-M   'P 1'
#
loop_
_entity.id
_entity.type
_entity.pdbx_description
1 polymer ?
#
loop_
_entity_poly.entity_id
_entity_poly.type
_entity_poly.pdbx_seq_one_letter_code
_entity_poly.pdbx_strand_id
1 'polypeptide(L)'
;MKSNFFKTITAAFLLLVTSQSFAHALWIETKATGTKGKPQEISVYFGEFSDNDITKADKWFSDLKDFTLVVISPSKKEIKLKSTALENKYQAFFTPEEDGVYTVVMQHTVKDVYGTMKLDYNSSANIVVGNKLAGNVATANSNKISVFAENASSLSKNNKVTAIASYNAAIAKGQKVKVIAPNGWEKELWTNENGEFSFTPIWSGNYMVEFSQTEKSSGEQNGKKYDEIWKMATYQLTVK
;
A
#
# COMPACT_ATOMS: atom_id res chain seq x y z
N MET A 1 -36.84 48.48 36.57
CA MET A 1 -37.41 47.23 36.00
C MET A 1 -36.70 46.97 34.68
N LYS A 2 -35.79 45.98 34.60
CA LYS A 2 -36.02 44.61 34.02
C LYS A 2 -36.62 44.71 32.59
N SER A 3 -36.10 44.12 31.51
CA SER A 3 -35.16 43.02 31.32
C SER A 3 -34.90 42.83 29.81
N ASN A 4 -33.63 42.70 29.43
CA ASN A 4 -32.99 41.74 28.50
C ASN A 4 -33.53 41.40 27.09
N PHE A 5 -32.52 41.17 26.24
CA PHE A 5 -32.43 40.11 25.21
C PHE A 5 -33.28 40.35 23.94
N PHE A 6 -32.69 40.49 22.76
CA PHE A 6 -32.02 39.39 22.07
C PHE A 6 -30.95 39.92 21.09
N LYS A 7 -29.73 39.40 21.23
CA LYS A 7 -28.67 39.44 20.21
C LYS A 7 -28.97 38.35 19.20
N THR A 8 -29.24 38.68 17.94
CA THR A 8 -29.29 37.68 16.87
C THR A 8 -27.87 37.46 16.35
N ILE A 9 -27.11 36.63 17.07
CA ILE A 9 -25.89 36.01 16.53
C ILE A 9 -26.38 34.85 15.66
N THR A 10 -26.37 35.05 14.35
CA THR A 10 -26.56 33.96 13.39
C THR A 10 -25.30 33.11 13.40
N ALA A 11 -25.27 32.09 14.26
CA ALA A 11 -24.25 31.05 14.21
C ALA A 11 -24.52 30.17 12.97
N ALA A 12 -23.76 30.40 11.90
CA ALA A 12 -23.72 29.50 10.76
C ALA A 12 -23.12 28.16 11.24
N PHE A 13 -23.96 27.14 11.34
CA PHE A 13 -23.54 25.77 11.62
C PHE A 13 -22.75 25.27 10.40
N LEU A 14 -21.43 25.38 10.45
CA LEU A 14 -20.54 24.77 9.47
C LEU A 14 -20.72 23.25 9.61
N LEU A 15 -21.50 22.64 8.70
CA LEU A 15 -21.52 21.19 8.52
C LEU A 15 -20.12 20.79 8.05
N LEU A 16 -19.25 20.45 9.01
CA LEU A 16 -18.04 19.69 8.76
C LEU A 16 -18.47 18.34 8.18
N VAL A 17 -18.51 18.27 6.85
CA VAL A 17 -18.51 16.99 6.16
C VAL A 17 -17.13 16.40 6.43
N THR A 18 -17.02 15.61 7.49
CA THR A 18 -15.82 14.82 7.74
C THR A 18 -15.69 13.85 6.59
N SER A 19 -14.75 14.08 5.69
CA SER A 19 -14.34 13.06 4.73
C SER A 19 -13.95 11.83 5.55
N GLN A 20 -14.63 10.71 5.36
CA GLN A 20 -14.22 9.45 5.96
C GLN A 20 -12.84 9.11 5.39
N SER A 21 -11.79 9.33 6.17
CA SER A 21 -10.45 8.89 5.83
C SER A 21 -10.36 7.40 6.15
N PHE A 22 -10.11 6.58 5.14
CA PHE A 22 -9.73 5.19 5.32
C PHE A 22 -8.28 5.15 5.76
N ALA A 23 -8.06 4.82 7.03
CA ALA A 23 -6.72 4.75 7.59
C ALA A 23 -6.14 3.32 7.49
N HIS A 24 -6.98 2.29 7.57
CA HIS A 24 -6.52 0.90 7.48
C HIS A 24 -6.06 0.53 6.07
N ALA A 25 -4.86 -0.04 6.00
CA ALA A 25 -4.26 -0.62 4.81
C ALA A 25 -3.92 -2.10 5.04
N LEU A 26 -3.76 -2.84 3.95
CA LEU A 26 -2.98 -4.08 3.94
C LEU A 26 -1.59 -3.77 3.41
N TRP A 27 -0.53 -4.20 4.11
CA TRP A 27 0.84 -4.01 3.64
C TRP A 27 1.71 -5.24 3.79
N ILE A 28 2.66 -5.37 2.85
CA ILE A 28 3.74 -6.35 2.89
C ILE A 28 4.90 -5.78 3.69
N GLU A 29 5.52 -6.62 4.53
CA GLU A 29 6.91 -6.46 4.95
C GLU A 29 7.75 -7.68 4.62
N THR A 30 8.91 -7.41 4.05
CA THR A 30 9.94 -8.39 3.73
C THR A 30 11.32 -7.72 3.74
N LYS A 31 12.40 -8.50 3.80
CA LYS A 31 13.75 -7.94 3.65
C LYS A 31 13.97 -7.57 2.18
N ALA A 32 14.45 -6.35 1.91
CA ALA A 32 14.75 -5.89 0.54
C ALA A 32 15.86 -6.70 -0.17
N THR A 33 16.60 -7.55 0.56
CA THR A 33 17.58 -8.48 0.00
C THR A 33 17.26 -9.91 0.39
N GLY A 34 17.35 -10.84 -0.56
CA GLY A 34 17.25 -12.29 -0.35
C GLY A 34 18.55 -13.01 -0.71
N THR A 35 18.62 -14.30 -0.38
CA THR A 35 19.75 -15.16 -0.76
C THR A 35 19.24 -16.35 -1.55
N LYS A 36 19.84 -16.62 -2.71
CA LYS A 36 19.48 -17.76 -3.55
C LYS A 36 19.57 -19.06 -2.75
N GLY A 37 18.54 -19.89 -2.84
CA GLY A 37 18.43 -21.16 -2.13
C GLY A 37 18.17 -21.04 -0.61
N LYS A 38 17.89 -19.84 -0.09
CA LYS A 38 17.49 -19.64 1.31
C LYS A 38 16.04 -19.17 1.40
N PRO A 39 15.25 -19.65 2.38
CA PRO A 39 13.90 -19.15 2.61
C PRO A 39 13.89 -17.64 2.89
N GLN A 40 12.98 -16.95 2.21
CA GLN A 40 12.68 -15.54 2.39
C GLN A 40 11.27 -15.41 2.97
N GLU A 41 11.16 -14.73 4.11
CA GLU A 41 9.90 -14.46 4.76
C GLU A 41 9.17 -13.29 4.10
N ILE A 42 7.85 -13.42 3.98
CA ILE A 42 6.94 -12.36 3.59
C ILE A 42 5.85 -12.29 4.66
N SER A 43 5.69 -11.13 5.28
CA SER A 43 4.62 -10.84 6.21
C SER A 43 3.60 -9.91 5.57
N VAL A 44 2.31 -10.14 5.79
CA VAL A 44 1.23 -9.23 5.42
C VAL A 44 0.50 -8.82 6.70
N TYR A 45 0.34 -7.51 6.89
CA TYR A 45 -0.31 -6.92 8.05
C TYR A 45 -1.56 -6.14 7.62
N PHE A 46 -2.43 -5.89 8.58
CA PHE A 46 -3.63 -5.06 8.45
C PHE A 46 -3.65 -4.04 9.60
N GLY A 47 -3.99 -2.78 9.34
CA GLY A 47 -3.78 -1.72 10.33
C GLY A 47 -3.38 -0.38 9.73
N GLU A 48 -2.84 0.48 10.57
CA GLU A 48 -2.36 1.82 10.23
C GLU A 48 -0.84 1.87 10.44
N PHE A 49 -0.08 1.94 9.35
CA PHE A 49 1.39 1.87 9.41
C PHE A 49 1.99 3.06 10.18
N SER A 50 1.43 4.27 10.04
CA SER A 50 1.92 5.47 10.70
C SER A 50 1.79 5.43 12.22
N ASP A 51 0.71 4.84 12.73
CA ASP A 51 0.46 4.73 14.16
C ASP A 51 1.09 3.46 14.77
N ASN A 52 1.79 2.66 13.96
CA ASN A 52 2.27 1.33 14.33
C ASN A 52 1.11 0.45 14.87
N ASP A 53 -0.10 0.69 14.37
CA ASP A 53 -1.28 -0.07 14.71
C ASP A 53 -1.34 -1.31 13.83
N ILE A 54 -1.21 -2.48 14.46
CA ILE A 54 -1.44 -3.77 13.82
C ILE A 54 -2.80 -4.28 14.32
N THR A 55 -3.83 -3.99 13.53
CA THR A 55 -5.20 -4.37 13.83
C THR A 55 -5.39 -5.86 13.59
N LYS A 56 -5.95 -6.57 14.58
CA LYS A 56 -6.32 -7.97 14.42
C LYS A 56 -7.37 -8.12 13.32
N ALA A 57 -7.00 -8.83 12.26
CA ALA A 57 -7.82 -8.98 11.06
C ALA A 57 -9.15 -9.70 11.32
N ASP A 58 -9.24 -10.51 12.37
CA ASP A 58 -10.42 -11.29 12.74
C ASP A 58 -11.66 -10.46 13.07
N LYS A 59 -11.49 -9.17 13.39
CA LYS A 59 -12.59 -8.26 13.78
C LYS A 59 -13.07 -7.31 12.69
N TRP A 60 -12.33 -7.11 11.59
CA TRP A 60 -12.65 -6.08 10.60
C TRP A 60 -13.34 -6.66 9.37
N PHE A 61 -12.69 -7.57 8.65
CA PHE A 61 -13.33 -8.33 7.58
C PHE A 61 -12.94 -9.80 7.67
N SER A 62 -13.96 -10.66 7.71
CA SER A 62 -13.78 -12.11 7.86
C SER A 62 -12.98 -12.77 6.72
N ASP A 63 -12.84 -12.07 5.59
CA ASP A 63 -12.21 -12.52 4.37
C ASP A 63 -10.84 -11.89 4.10
N LEU A 64 -10.27 -11.08 5.01
CA LEU A 64 -8.91 -10.54 4.83
C LEU A 64 -7.88 -11.64 4.56
N LYS A 65 -8.07 -12.82 5.15
CA LYS A 65 -7.22 -14.01 4.91
C LYS A 65 -7.27 -14.54 3.46
N ASP A 66 -8.25 -14.13 2.67
CA ASP A 66 -8.50 -14.60 1.31
C ASP A 66 -7.77 -13.74 0.26
N PHE A 67 -6.81 -12.89 0.66
CA PHE A 67 -5.95 -12.18 -0.28
C PHE A 67 -5.17 -13.14 -1.19
N THR A 68 -4.83 -12.67 -2.38
CA THR A 68 -3.85 -13.32 -3.24
C THR A 68 -2.46 -12.82 -2.87
N LEU A 69 -1.47 -13.72 -2.84
CA LEU A 69 -0.07 -13.38 -2.62
C LEU A 69 0.78 -14.14 -3.63
N VAL A 70 1.50 -13.41 -4.47
CA VAL A 70 2.29 -13.94 -5.58
C VAL A 70 3.67 -13.34 -5.54
N VAL A 71 4.68 -14.15 -5.81
CA VAL A 71 6.04 -13.68 -6.10
C VAL A 71 6.29 -13.84 -7.59
N ILE A 72 6.64 -12.75 -8.25
CA ILE A 72 7.01 -12.72 -9.66
C ILE A 72 8.54 -12.72 -9.73
N SER A 73 9.11 -13.73 -10.37
CA SER A 73 10.54 -13.91 -10.47
C SER A 73 11.18 -12.99 -11.53
N PRO A 74 12.51 -12.78 -11.52
CA PRO A 74 13.25 -12.12 -12.60
C PRO A 74 12.92 -12.60 -14.03
N SER A 75 12.67 -13.90 -14.19
CA SER A 75 12.23 -14.55 -15.45
C SER A 75 10.72 -14.49 -15.69
N LYS A 76 9.98 -13.74 -14.86
CA LYS A 76 8.52 -13.54 -14.89
C LYS A 76 7.69 -14.78 -14.53
N LYS A 77 8.29 -15.78 -13.89
CA LYS A 77 7.54 -16.92 -13.34
C LYS A 77 6.75 -16.46 -12.12
N GLU A 78 5.46 -16.75 -12.09
CA GLU A 78 4.61 -16.50 -10.94
C GLU A 78 4.67 -17.69 -9.96
N ILE A 79 4.89 -17.37 -8.68
CA ILE A 79 4.91 -18.32 -7.57
C ILE A 79 3.81 -17.89 -6.60
N LYS A 80 2.67 -18.60 -6.63
CA LYS A 80 1.58 -18.36 -5.69
C LYS A 80 1.98 -18.85 -4.30
N LEU A 81 1.86 -17.99 -3.31
CA LEU A 81 2.18 -18.31 -1.92
C LEU A 81 0.91 -18.60 -1.14
N LYS A 82 0.99 -19.61 -0.28
CA LYS A 82 -0.01 -19.84 0.75
C LYS A 82 0.46 -19.21 2.04
N SER A 83 -0.29 -18.25 2.55
CA SER A 83 -0.03 -17.64 3.84
C SER A 83 -0.62 -18.47 4.99
N THR A 84 0.01 -18.37 6.15
CA THR A 84 -0.47 -18.89 7.43
C THR A 84 -0.86 -17.71 8.30
N ALA A 85 -2.09 -17.72 8.83
CA ALA A 85 -2.52 -16.70 9.78
C ALA A 85 -1.82 -16.91 11.13
N LEU A 86 -1.22 -15.85 11.65
CA LEU A 86 -0.68 -15.71 13.00
C LEU A 86 -1.49 -14.64 13.74
N GLU A 87 -1.15 -14.36 15.00
CA GLU A 87 -1.95 -13.46 15.84
C GLU A 87 -2.15 -12.06 15.22
N ASN A 88 -1.08 -11.47 14.66
CA ASN A 88 -1.08 -10.09 14.18
C ASN A 88 -0.68 -9.97 12.71
N LYS A 89 -0.46 -11.08 12.01
CA LYS A 89 0.03 -11.07 10.62
C LYS A 89 -0.33 -12.35 9.89
N TYR A 90 -0.25 -12.28 8.57
CA TYR A 90 -0.19 -13.46 7.71
C TYR A 90 1.25 -13.67 7.26
N GLN A 91 1.76 -14.89 7.40
CA GLN A 91 3.15 -15.21 7.09
C GLN A 91 3.23 -16.22 5.95
N ALA A 92 4.11 -15.96 5.00
CA ALA A 92 4.45 -16.89 3.93
C ALA A 92 5.98 -16.94 3.74
N PHE A 93 6.44 -17.98 3.06
CA PHE A 93 7.84 -18.13 2.68
C PHE A 93 7.94 -18.54 1.22
N PHE A 94 8.99 -18.08 0.56
CA PHE A 94 9.45 -18.63 -0.70
C PHE A 94 10.97 -18.76 -0.70
N THR A 95 11.51 -19.57 -1.60
CA THR A 95 12.96 -19.72 -1.74
C THR A 95 13.36 -19.23 -3.12
N PRO A 96 14.19 -18.17 -3.26
CA PRO A 96 14.65 -17.69 -4.55
C PRO A 96 15.51 -18.74 -5.28
N GLU A 97 15.21 -18.99 -6.55
CA GLU A 97 15.91 -19.99 -7.40
C GLU A 97 16.86 -19.33 -8.41
N GLU A 98 16.70 -18.03 -8.66
CA GLU A 98 17.49 -17.21 -9.58
C GLU A 98 17.95 -15.90 -8.94
N ASP A 99 19.04 -15.36 -9.47
CA ASP A 99 19.53 -14.02 -9.12
C ASP A 99 18.72 -12.97 -9.91
N GLY A 100 18.45 -11.83 -9.28
CA GLY A 100 17.68 -10.73 -9.86
C GLY A 100 16.74 -10.10 -8.84
N VAL A 101 15.79 -9.31 -9.33
CA VAL A 101 14.76 -8.65 -8.54
C VAL A 101 13.45 -9.42 -8.67
N TYR A 102 12.94 -9.87 -7.53
CA TYR A 102 11.60 -10.44 -7.40
C TYR A 102 10.63 -9.35 -6.99
N THR A 103 9.39 -9.45 -7.48
CA THR A 103 8.29 -8.57 -7.07
C THR A 103 7.28 -9.39 -6.27
N VAL A 104 7.09 -9.05 -5.01
CA VAL A 104 5.97 -9.57 -4.21
C VAL A 104 4.75 -8.73 -4.51
N VAL A 105 3.65 -9.38 -4.83
CA VAL A 105 2.37 -8.76 -5.21
C VAL A 105 1.27 -9.35 -4.34
N MET A 106 0.56 -8.49 -3.63
CA MET A 106 -0.65 -8.85 -2.88
C MET A 106 -1.84 -8.05 -3.42
N GLN A 107 -2.97 -8.73 -3.56
CA GLN A 107 -4.25 -8.10 -3.91
C GLN A 107 -5.40 -8.74 -3.11
N HIS A 108 -6.30 -7.90 -2.60
CA HIS A 108 -7.50 -8.31 -1.92
C HIS A 108 -8.64 -7.33 -2.14
N THR A 109 -9.69 -7.81 -2.79
CA THR A 109 -10.97 -7.10 -2.82
C THR A 109 -11.86 -7.64 -1.70
N VAL A 110 -12.28 -6.76 -0.79
CA VAL A 110 -13.16 -7.12 0.32
C VAL A 110 -14.51 -7.58 -0.23
N LYS A 111 -15.06 -8.69 0.30
CA LYS A 111 -16.35 -9.27 -0.13
C LYS A 111 -17.54 -8.39 0.21
N ASP A 112 -17.52 -7.70 1.35
CA ASP A 112 -18.58 -6.80 1.75
C ASP A 112 -18.41 -5.41 1.14
N VAL A 113 -19.52 -4.81 0.72
CA VAL A 113 -19.56 -3.38 0.42
C VAL A 113 -19.53 -2.60 1.73
N TYR A 114 -18.63 -1.63 1.82
CA TYR A 114 -18.49 -0.74 2.97
C TYR A 114 -19.11 0.62 2.63
N GLY A 115 -20.23 0.97 3.28
CA GLY A 115 -21.02 2.14 2.86
C GLY A 115 -21.53 1.95 1.43
N THR A 116 -21.04 2.75 0.48
CA THR A 116 -21.30 2.61 -0.96
C THR A 116 -20.05 2.19 -1.75
N MET A 117 -18.99 1.77 -1.05
CA MET A 117 -17.67 1.54 -1.62
C MET A 117 -17.32 0.07 -1.70
N LYS A 118 -16.72 -0.31 -2.82
CA LYS A 118 -15.98 -1.56 -2.95
C LYS A 118 -14.50 -1.30 -2.66
N LEU A 119 -13.98 -1.93 -1.61
CA LEU A 119 -12.59 -1.77 -1.17
C LEU A 119 -11.68 -2.79 -1.86
N ASP A 120 -10.60 -2.32 -2.48
CA ASP A 120 -9.61 -3.13 -3.21
C ASP A 120 -8.19 -2.77 -2.75
N TYR A 121 -7.67 -3.58 -1.85
CA TYR A 121 -6.35 -3.44 -1.26
C TYR A 121 -5.28 -4.11 -2.12
N ASN A 122 -4.18 -3.41 -2.32
CA ASN A 122 -3.04 -3.83 -3.10
C ASN A 122 -1.78 -3.54 -2.29
N SER A 123 -0.80 -4.43 -2.34
CA SER A 123 0.51 -4.19 -1.74
C SER A 123 1.62 -4.80 -2.58
N SER A 124 2.80 -4.22 -2.51
CA SER A 124 3.97 -4.79 -3.17
C SER A 124 5.28 -4.44 -2.48
N ALA A 125 6.31 -5.26 -2.76
CA ALA A 125 7.67 -5.02 -2.32
C ALA A 125 8.65 -5.70 -3.29
N ASN A 126 9.86 -5.16 -3.40
CA ASN A 126 10.92 -5.78 -4.20
C ASN A 126 11.98 -6.44 -3.33
N ILE A 127 12.47 -7.61 -3.77
CA ILE A 127 13.52 -8.38 -3.11
C ILE A 127 14.64 -8.60 -4.11
N VAL A 128 15.82 -8.09 -3.80
CA VAL A 128 17.02 -8.24 -4.64
C VAL A 128 17.84 -9.44 -4.18
N VAL A 129 18.12 -10.36 -5.10
CA VAL A 129 18.90 -11.57 -4.86
C VAL A 129 20.18 -11.53 -5.70
N GLY A 130 21.33 -11.54 -5.03
CA GLY A 130 22.62 -11.34 -5.69
C GLY A 130 22.80 -9.90 -6.19
N ASN A 131 23.57 -9.73 -7.28
CA ASN A 131 23.93 -8.41 -7.83
C ASN A 131 23.38 -8.23 -9.27
N LYS A 132 22.17 -8.71 -9.54
CA LYS A 132 21.53 -8.58 -10.87
C LYS A 132 20.28 -7.71 -10.80
N LEU A 133 20.04 -6.96 -11.88
CA LEU A 133 18.88 -6.06 -12.01
C LEU A 133 17.75 -6.63 -12.89
N ALA A 134 17.87 -7.87 -13.37
CA ALA A 134 16.79 -8.52 -14.11
C ALA A 134 15.51 -8.56 -13.25
N GLY A 135 14.39 -8.09 -13.78
CA GLY A 135 13.13 -7.95 -13.03
C GLY A 135 12.94 -6.61 -12.30
N ASN A 136 13.95 -5.71 -12.29
CA ASN A 136 13.86 -4.39 -11.66
C ASN A 136 13.10 -3.39 -12.55
N VAL A 137 11.81 -3.65 -12.79
CA VAL A 137 10.96 -2.82 -13.65
C VAL A 137 9.55 -2.69 -13.05
N ALA A 138 8.94 -1.51 -13.16
CA ALA A 138 7.60 -1.25 -12.64
C ALA A 138 6.54 -2.21 -13.19
N THR A 139 6.68 -2.62 -14.46
CA THR A 139 5.76 -3.54 -15.16
C THR A 139 5.82 -4.99 -14.67
N ALA A 140 6.77 -5.32 -13.78
CA ALA A 140 6.78 -6.62 -13.11
C ALA A 140 5.68 -6.73 -12.06
N ASN A 141 5.12 -5.62 -11.56
CA ASN A 141 3.99 -5.62 -10.66
C ASN A 141 2.67 -5.75 -11.44
N SER A 142 1.90 -6.81 -11.16
CA SER A 142 0.64 -7.09 -11.84
C SER A 142 -0.59 -6.40 -11.23
N ASN A 143 -0.45 -5.69 -10.10
CA ASN A 143 -1.54 -4.92 -9.51
C ASN A 143 -1.98 -3.77 -10.44
N LYS A 144 -3.28 -3.46 -10.41
CA LYS A 144 -3.84 -2.33 -11.16
C LYS A 144 -3.39 -0.98 -10.61
N ILE A 145 -3.12 -0.92 -9.31
CA ILE A 145 -2.57 0.25 -8.63
C ILE A 145 -1.26 -0.17 -7.97
N SER A 146 -0.18 0.57 -8.22
CA SER A 146 1.14 0.20 -7.73
C SER A 146 2.06 1.39 -7.56
N VAL A 147 3.09 1.17 -6.75
CA VAL A 147 4.26 2.04 -6.64
C VAL A 147 5.48 1.17 -6.89
N PHE A 148 6.51 1.76 -7.51
CA PHE A 148 7.78 1.09 -7.78
C PHE A 148 8.94 2.05 -7.55
N ALA A 149 10.01 1.56 -6.94
CA ALA A 149 11.28 2.28 -6.83
C ALA A 149 12.40 1.36 -7.30
N GLU A 150 13.22 1.86 -8.22
CA GLU A 150 14.40 1.12 -8.68
C GLU A 150 15.39 0.90 -7.53
N ASN A 151 16.07 -0.24 -7.56
CA ASN A 151 17.19 -0.54 -6.66
C ASN A 151 16.78 -0.45 -5.18
N ALA A 152 15.60 -1.00 -4.84
CA ALA A 152 15.03 -0.97 -3.49
C ALA A 152 15.99 -1.48 -2.38
N SER A 153 17.00 -2.28 -2.71
CA SER A 153 18.01 -2.79 -1.76
C SER A 153 19.19 -1.85 -1.47
N SER A 154 19.34 -0.75 -2.22
CA SER A 154 20.46 0.21 -2.09
C SER A 154 20.03 1.58 -1.59
N LEU A 155 18.78 1.74 -1.17
CA LEU A 155 18.29 3.00 -0.62
C LEU A 155 19.00 3.30 0.70
N SER A 156 19.34 4.57 0.90
CA SER A 156 20.06 5.03 2.08
C SER A 156 19.56 6.39 2.53
N LYS A 157 19.64 6.64 3.84
CA LYS A 157 19.26 7.94 4.40
C LYS A 157 20.11 9.05 3.80
N ASN A 158 19.53 10.24 3.72
CA ASN A 158 20.10 11.46 3.14
C ASN A 158 20.36 11.43 1.63
N ASN A 159 19.99 10.35 0.93
CA ASN A 159 20.05 10.26 -0.53
C ASN A 159 18.65 10.32 -1.13
N LYS A 160 18.51 11.00 -2.26
CA LYS A 160 17.20 11.14 -2.93
C LYS A 160 16.69 9.76 -3.37
N VAL A 161 15.45 9.45 -3.00
CA VAL A 161 14.69 8.31 -3.52
C VAL A 161 13.69 8.85 -4.54
N THR A 162 13.66 8.24 -5.73
CA THR A 162 12.63 8.46 -6.74
C THR A 162 11.81 7.19 -6.88
N ALA A 163 10.49 7.34 -6.93
CA ALA A 163 9.57 6.23 -7.15
C ALA A 163 8.47 6.66 -8.13
N ILE A 164 7.86 5.69 -8.80
CA ILE A 164 6.82 5.88 -9.81
C ILE A 164 5.54 5.27 -9.28
N ALA A 165 4.43 6.00 -9.37
CA ALA A 165 3.09 5.47 -9.16
C ALA A 165 2.44 5.13 -10.51
N SER A 166 1.71 4.02 -10.56
CA SER A 166 1.00 3.56 -11.76
C SER A 166 -0.43 3.15 -11.44
N TYR A 167 -1.33 3.44 -12.36
CA TYR A 167 -2.75 3.12 -12.26
C TYR A 167 -3.29 2.60 -13.60
N ASN A 168 -3.95 1.44 -13.59
CA ASN A 168 -4.45 0.75 -14.77
C ASN A 168 -3.39 0.63 -15.90
N ALA A 169 -2.18 0.20 -15.53
CA ALA A 169 -1.01 0.09 -16.41
C ALA A 169 -0.56 1.39 -17.10
N ALA A 170 -1.02 2.55 -16.61
CA ALA A 170 -0.59 3.88 -17.05
C ALA A 170 0.12 4.63 -15.93
N ILE A 171 0.94 5.63 -16.29
CA ILE A 171 1.57 6.53 -15.33
C ILE A 171 0.50 7.34 -14.58
N ALA A 172 0.61 7.41 -13.26
CA ALA A 172 -0.33 8.14 -12.44
C ALA A 172 0.13 9.60 -12.29
N LYS A 173 -0.12 10.46 -13.29
CA LYS A 173 0.27 11.89 -13.27
C LYS A 173 -0.57 12.73 -12.29
N GLY A 174 0.08 13.64 -11.57
CA GLY A 174 -0.59 14.64 -10.71
C GLY A 174 -1.35 14.03 -9.53
N GLN A 175 -1.03 12.79 -9.16
CA GLN A 175 -1.70 12.06 -8.11
C GLN A 175 -1.00 12.27 -6.77
N LYS A 176 -1.81 12.32 -5.71
CA LYS A 176 -1.31 12.38 -4.34
C LYS A 176 -0.80 11.01 -3.90
N VAL A 177 0.38 10.98 -3.30
CA VAL A 177 0.94 9.83 -2.59
C VAL A 177 1.35 10.25 -1.20
N LYS A 178 1.37 9.31 -0.26
CA LYS A 178 1.84 9.54 1.10
C LYS A 178 3.06 8.67 1.36
N VAL A 179 4.12 9.26 1.88
CA VAL A 179 5.32 8.54 2.34
C VAL A 179 5.32 8.56 3.86
N ILE A 180 5.38 7.39 4.48
CA ILE A 180 5.36 7.20 5.92
C ILE A 180 6.72 6.65 6.35
N ALA A 181 7.35 7.33 7.29
CA ALA A 181 8.63 6.96 7.87
C ALA A 181 8.49 5.86 8.93
N PRO A 182 9.58 5.17 9.30
CA PRO A 182 9.55 4.11 10.33
C PRO A 182 9.11 4.60 11.72
N ASN A 183 9.14 5.91 11.96
CA ASN A 183 8.68 6.53 13.21
C ASN A 183 7.26 7.11 13.12
N GLY A 184 6.52 6.79 12.05
CA GLY A 184 5.16 7.27 11.82
C GLY A 184 5.06 8.63 11.13
N TRP A 185 6.18 9.34 10.91
CA TRP A 185 6.11 10.66 10.28
C TRP A 185 5.65 10.55 8.82
N GLU A 186 4.58 11.28 8.48
CA GLU A 186 3.98 11.26 7.15
C GLU A 186 4.36 12.49 6.31
N LYS A 187 4.49 12.28 5.00
CA LYS A 187 4.62 13.36 4.01
C LYS A 187 3.74 13.08 2.81
N GLU A 188 2.84 14.00 2.51
CA GLU A 188 2.12 14.00 1.24
C GLU A 188 2.99 14.60 0.12
N LEU A 189 2.97 13.95 -1.04
CA LEU A 189 3.68 14.34 -2.25
C LEU A 189 2.75 14.19 -3.46
N TRP A 190 3.11 14.85 -4.56
CA TRP A 190 2.38 14.75 -5.82
C TRP A 190 3.31 14.22 -6.90
N THR A 191 2.78 13.32 -7.71
CA THR A 191 3.51 12.78 -8.85
C THR A 191 3.61 13.81 -9.99
N ASN A 192 4.75 13.81 -10.67
CA ASN A 192 5.01 14.68 -11.82
C ASN A 192 4.37 14.13 -13.11
N GLU A 193 4.73 14.70 -14.26
CA GLU A 193 4.21 14.29 -15.56
C GLU A 193 4.53 12.86 -15.97
N ASN A 194 5.58 12.27 -15.38
CA ASN A 194 6.02 10.89 -15.59
C ASN A 194 5.43 9.93 -14.54
N GLY A 195 4.57 10.40 -13.64
CA GLY A 195 4.07 9.63 -12.51
C GLY A 195 5.09 9.45 -11.39
N GLU A 196 6.20 10.20 -11.40
CA GLU A 196 7.27 10.10 -10.41
C GLU A 196 7.04 11.03 -9.24
N PHE A 197 7.44 10.60 -8.05
CA PHE A 197 7.62 11.45 -6.88
C PHE A 197 9.01 11.21 -6.28
N SER A 198 9.52 12.17 -5.51
CA SER A 198 10.82 12.03 -4.86
C SER A 198 10.82 12.58 -3.44
N PHE A 199 11.63 11.96 -2.59
CA PHE A 199 11.88 12.41 -1.22
C PHE A 199 13.29 12.04 -0.79
N THR A 200 13.76 12.67 0.28
CA THR A 200 15.04 12.34 0.91
C THR A 200 14.72 11.80 2.31
N PRO A 201 14.82 10.47 2.54
CA PRO A 201 14.62 9.90 3.87
C PRO A 201 15.73 10.38 4.81
N ILE A 202 15.39 10.72 6.04
CA ILE A 202 16.36 11.11 7.08
C ILE A 202 16.51 10.05 8.18
N TRP A 203 15.64 9.04 8.18
CA TRP A 203 15.70 7.88 9.07
C TRP A 203 16.05 6.62 8.29
N SER A 204 16.68 5.66 8.95
CA SER A 204 16.85 4.30 8.44
C SER A 204 15.66 3.45 8.89
N GLY A 205 15.30 2.43 8.11
CA GLY A 205 14.22 1.49 8.42
C GLY A 205 13.24 1.28 7.27
N ASN A 206 12.11 0.67 7.60
CA ASN A 206 11.02 0.43 6.65
C ASN A 206 10.17 1.70 6.52
N TYR A 207 10.16 2.27 5.32
CA TYR A 207 9.21 3.27 4.90
C TYR A 207 8.05 2.58 4.19
N MET A 208 6.86 3.16 4.31
CA MET A 208 5.68 2.76 3.55
C MET A 208 5.27 3.89 2.62
N VAL A 209 4.96 3.55 1.37
CA VAL A 209 4.27 4.48 0.46
C VAL A 209 2.82 4.03 0.31
N GLU A 210 1.89 4.97 0.50
CA GLU A 210 0.48 4.77 0.20
C GLU A 210 0.09 5.58 -1.04
N PHE A 211 -0.63 4.94 -1.94
CA PHE A 211 -1.20 5.55 -3.13
C PHE A 211 -2.63 5.02 -3.33
N SER A 212 -3.62 5.91 -3.37
CA SER A 212 -5.02 5.52 -3.52
C SER A 212 -5.69 6.18 -4.73
N GLN A 213 -6.69 5.51 -5.29
CA GLN A 213 -7.58 6.01 -6.33
C GLN A 213 -9.02 5.61 -6.03
N THR A 214 -9.96 6.50 -6.33
CA THR A 214 -11.39 6.20 -6.28
C THR A 214 -11.96 6.28 -7.69
N GLU A 215 -12.51 5.18 -8.17
CA GLU A 215 -13.26 5.13 -9.42
C GLU A 215 -14.74 5.25 -9.15
N LYS A 216 -15.41 6.22 -9.78
CA LYS A 216 -16.88 6.26 -9.83
C LYS A 216 -17.36 5.15 -10.74
N SER A 217 -17.83 4.06 -10.16
CA SER A 217 -18.27 2.86 -10.87
C SER A 217 -19.32 2.18 -10.01
N SER A 218 -20.52 2.04 -10.55
CA SER A 218 -21.63 1.42 -9.84
C SER A 218 -21.76 -0.06 -10.20
N GLY A 219 -22.19 -0.86 -9.24
CA GLY A 219 -22.44 -2.27 -9.43
C GLY A 219 -23.08 -2.92 -8.21
N GLU A 220 -23.08 -4.24 -8.18
CA GLU A 220 -23.57 -5.04 -7.06
C GLU A 220 -22.50 -6.07 -6.68
N GLN A 221 -22.31 -6.27 -5.38
CA GLN A 221 -21.44 -7.30 -4.82
C GLN A 221 -22.14 -7.95 -3.64
N ASN A 222 -22.33 -9.27 -3.70
CA ASN A 222 -23.01 -10.04 -2.66
C ASN A 222 -24.38 -9.44 -2.25
N GLY A 223 -25.18 -8.98 -3.22
CA GLY A 223 -26.51 -8.40 -2.97
C GLY A 223 -26.50 -6.95 -2.48
N LYS A 224 -25.34 -6.32 -2.30
CA LYS A 224 -25.21 -4.91 -1.91
C LYS A 224 -24.75 -4.07 -3.09
N LYS A 225 -25.38 -2.91 -3.29
CA LYS A 225 -24.98 -1.95 -4.33
C LYS A 225 -23.78 -1.12 -3.87
N TYR A 226 -22.88 -0.84 -4.78
CA TYR A 226 -21.81 0.15 -4.61
C TYR A 226 -21.89 1.18 -5.75
N ASP A 227 -21.40 2.39 -5.54
CA ASP A 227 -21.31 3.46 -6.55
C ASP A 227 -19.87 3.90 -6.84
N GLU A 228 -18.91 3.43 -6.05
CA GLU A 228 -17.49 3.62 -6.27
C GLU A 228 -16.62 2.43 -5.86
N ILE A 229 -15.45 2.36 -6.47
CA ILE A 229 -14.40 1.39 -6.14
C ILE A 229 -13.19 2.17 -5.65
N TRP A 230 -12.84 1.98 -4.39
CA TRP A 230 -11.64 2.55 -3.81
C TRP A 230 -10.51 1.53 -3.82
N LYS A 231 -9.40 1.93 -4.42
CA LYS A 231 -8.19 1.12 -4.53
C LYS A 231 -7.08 1.79 -3.75
N MET A 232 -6.33 1.00 -3.00
CA MET A 232 -5.13 1.46 -2.31
C MET A 232 -3.97 0.52 -2.62
N ALA A 233 -2.83 1.10 -2.99
CA ALA A 233 -1.55 0.44 -3.05
C ALA A 233 -0.69 0.86 -1.86
N THR A 234 -0.10 -0.13 -1.20
CA THR A 234 1.03 0.06 -0.29
C THR A 234 2.32 -0.46 -0.92
N TYR A 235 3.45 0.19 -0.65
CA TYR A 235 4.76 -0.25 -1.14
C TYR A 235 5.84 -0.04 -0.09
N GLN A 236 6.53 -1.13 0.26
CA GLN A 236 7.61 -1.10 1.25
C GLN A 236 8.92 -0.64 0.61
N LEU A 237 9.60 0.31 1.26
CA LEU A 237 10.96 0.73 0.96
C LEU A 237 11.84 0.47 2.19
N THR A 238 12.99 -0.20 2.04
CA THR A 238 13.95 -0.34 3.14
C THR A 238 15.12 0.62 2.93
N VAL A 239 15.24 1.60 3.81
CA VAL A 239 16.31 2.61 3.80
C VAL A 239 17.40 2.24 4.81
N LYS A 240 18.66 2.22 4.36
CA LYS A 240 19.84 1.94 5.20
C LYS A 240 20.41 3.20 5.84
#